data_AF-A0A4Y2ISA3-F1
#
_entry.id   AF-A0A4Y2ISA3-F1
#
_cell.length_a   1.000
_cell.length_b   1.000
_cell.length_c   1.000
_cell.angle_alpha   90.00
_cell.angle_beta   90.00
_cell.angle_gamma   90.00
#
_symmetry.space_group_name_H-M   'P 1'
#
loop_
_entity.id
_entity.type
_entity.pdbx_description
1 polymer ?
#
loop_
_entity_poly.entity_id
_entity_poly.type
_entity_poly.pdbx_seq_one_letter_code
_entity_poly.pdbx_strand_id
1 'polypeptide(L)'
;MRITSYVLRFANNCRPNREIVIGNLTTNELINAEKYWVRCVQKTEFDTGYEDIKQHKSVTRSSKLFNLNPMLTGYGLLCLGGRLQKSDFKFYEKHPLIIPTKSRLSQLLTMREHQRLHHSGVSETLITR
;
A
#
# COMPACT_ATOMS: atom_id res chain seq x y z
N MET A 1 8.43 -5.19 8.08
CA MET A 1 7.64 -6.17 7.30
C MET A 1 7.76 -7.60 7.82
N ARG A 2 8.96 -8.17 8.04
CA ARG A 2 9.14 -9.59 8.47
C ARG A 2 8.32 -10.00 9.70
N ILE A 3 8.31 -9.21 10.77
CA ILE A 3 7.54 -9.51 11.99
C ILE A 3 6.05 -9.65 11.66
N THR A 4 5.48 -8.65 10.99
CA THR A 4 4.08 -8.70 10.55
C THR A 4 3.80 -9.88 9.64
N SER A 5 4.72 -10.25 8.75
CA SER A 5 4.57 -11.47 7.91
C SER A 5 4.48 -12.74 8.76
N TYR A 6 5.33 -12.89 9.78
CA TYR A 6 5.25 -14.03 10.70
C TYR A 6 3.95 -14.03 11.52
N VAL A 7 3.51 -12.87 12.00
CA VAL A 7 2.24 -12.73 12.73
C VAL A 7 1.05 -13.13 11.85
N LEU A 8 1.03 -12.66 10.59
CA LEU A 8 -0.02 -13.03 9.63
C LEU A 8 0.01 -14.52 9.28
N ARG A 9 1.20 -15.12 9.11
CA ARG A 9 1.36 -16.57 8.90
C ARG A 9 0.83 -17.35 10.09
N PHE A 10 1.23 -16.97 11.31
CA PHE A 10 0.76 -17.62 12.53
C PHE A 10 -0.77 -17.58 12.62
N ALA A 11 -1.37 -16.39 12.42
CA ALA A 11 -2.81 -16.25 12.42
C ALA A 11 -3.50 -17.09 11.33
N ASN A 12 -2.86 -17.30 10.17
CA ASN A 12 -3.37 -18.18 9.12
C ASN A 12 -3.25 -19.66 9.49
N ASN A 13 -2.15 -20.08 10.11
CA ASN A 13 -1.93 -21.45 10.58
C ASN A 13 -2.90 -21.84 11.71
N CYS A 14 -3.39 -20.87 12.50
CA CYS A 14 -4.41 -21.11 13.53
C CYS A 14 -5.83 -21.32 12.96
N ARG A 15 -6.06 -21.12 11.66
CA ARG A 15 -7.39 -21.30 11.05
C ARG A 15 -7.64 -22.78 10.72
N PRO A 16 -8.88 -23.28 10.91
CA PRO A 16 -9.21 -24.65 10.56
C PRO A 16 -9.05 -24.90 9.05
N ASN A 17 -8.70 -26.13 8.68
CA ASN A 17 -8.57 -26.59 7.28
C ASN A 17 -7.55 -25.78 6.44
N ARG A 18 -6.50 -25.26 7.07
CA ARG A 18 -5.36 -24.63 6.37
C ARG A 18 -4.13 -25.51 6.46
N GLU A 19 -3.37 -25.55 5.37
CA GLU A 19 -2.02 -26.12 5.38
C GLU A 19 -1.11 -25.27 6.26
N ILE A 20 -0.41 -25.93 7.18
CA ILE A 20 0.53 -25.27 8.09
C ILE A 20 1.78 -24.91 7.30
N VAL A 21 2.10 -23.62 7.25
CA VAL A 21 3.31 -23.12 6.61
C VAL A 21 4.40 -22.93 7.66
N ILE A 22 5.59 -23.47 7.39
CA ILE A 22 6.79 -23.37 8.25
C ILE A 22 8.02 -22.93 7.43
N GLY A 23 9.12 -22.58 8.12
CA GLY A 23 10.39 -22.20 7.48
C GLY A 23 10.48 -20.72 7.09
N ASN A 24 11.28 -20.41 6.08
CA ASN A 24 11.57 -19.03 5.68
C ASN A 24 10.34 -18.29 5.16
N LEU A 25 10.32 -16.96 5.32
CA LEU A 25 9.29 -16.10 4.73
C LEU A 25 9.38 -16.10 3.20
N THR A 26 8.23 -16.24 2.56
CA THR A 26 8.11 -16.08 1.11
C THR A 26 8.02 -14.59 0.74
N THR A 27 8.39 -14.26 -0.49
CA THR A 27 8.21 -12.91 -1.04
C THR A 27 6.76 -12.45 -0.96
N ASN A 28 5.80 -13.36 -1.19
CA ASN A 28 4.38 -13.04 -1.14
C ASN A 28 3.93 -12.63 0.27
N GLU A 29 4.46 -13.25 1.32
CA GLU A 29 4.13 -12.87 2.70
C GLU A 29 4.72 -11.52 3.10
N LEU A 30 5.89 -11.17 2.55
CA LEU A 30 6.47 -9.84 2.74
C LEU A 30 5.63 -8.79 2.03
N ILE A 31 5.20 -9.05 0.80
CA ILE A 31 4.31 -8.18 0.02
C ILE A 31 2.96 -8.03 0.73
N ASN A 32 2.38 -9.10 1.26
CA ASN A 32 1.10 -9.05 1.97
C ASN A 32 1.19 -8.25 3.27
N ALA A 33 2.29 -8.39 4.02
CA ALA A 33 2.53 -7.58 5.21
C ALA A 33 2.69 -6.09 4.85
N GLU A 34 3.35 -5.79 3.74
CA GLU A 34 3.48 -4.42 3.24
C GLU A 34 2.12 -3.83 2.85
N LYS A 35 1.32 -4.55 2.05
CA LYS A 35 -0.06 -4.16 1.68
C LYS A 35 -0.93 -3.97 2.92
N TYR A 36 -0.78 -4.81 3.94
CA TYR A 36 -1.49 -4.68 5.22
C TYR A 36 -1.23 -3.32 5.86
N TRP A 37 0.05 -2.92 5.99
CA TRP A 37 0.41 -1.64 6.57
C TRP A 37 -0.05 -0.45 5.73
N VAL A 38 0.08 -0.53 4.40
CA VAL A 38 -0.42 0.51 3.49
C VAL A 38 -1.91 0.74 3.72
N ARG A 39 -2.69 -0.35 3.75
CA ARG A 39 -4.13 -0.28 3.99
C ARG A 39 -4.47 0.33 5.35
N CYS A 40 -3.77 -0.09 6.41
CA CYS A 40 -3.99 0.44 7.76
C CYS A 40 -3.77 1.96 7.78
N VAL A 41 -2.64 2.42 7.25
CA VAL A 41 -2.29 3.83 7.22
C VAL A 41 -3.25 4.64 6.35
N GLN A 42 -3.68 4.11 5.20
CA GLN A 42 -4.68 4.76 4.34
C GLN A 42 -6.02 4.92 5.05
N LYS A 43 -6.49 3.89 5.76
CA LYS A 43 -7.72 3.97 6.55
C LYS A 43 -7.61 4.99 7.67
N THR A 44 -6.50 5.01 8.41
CA THR A 44 -6.32 5.95 9.51
C THR A 44 -6.22 7.41 9.03
N GLU A 45 -5.53 7.66 7.91
CA GLU A 45 -5.26 9.03 7.44
C GLU A 45 -6.36 9.62 6.55
N PHE A 46 -7.16 8.76 5.93
CA PHE A 46 -8.20 9.15 4.97
C PHE A 46 -9.60 8.66 5.34
N ASP A 47 -9.82 8.23 6.59
CA ASP A 47 -10.98 7.48 7.09
C ASP A 47 -12.31 7.76 6.37
N THR A 48 -12.83 8.99 6.47
CA THR A 48 -14.10 9.38 5.82
C THR A 48 -14.06 9.23 4.29
N GLY A 49 -13.00 9.71 3.64
CA GLY A 49 -12.82 9.56 2.21
C GLY A 49 -12.60 8.11 1.77
N TYR A 50 -11.95 7.28 2.60
CA TYR A 50 -11.75 5.86 2.33
C TYR A 50 -13.09 5.13 2.30
N GLU A 51 -13.94 5.35 3.30
CA GLU A 51 -15.26 4.72 3.37
C GLU A 51 -16.22 5.25 2.29
N ASP A 52 -16.14 6.53 1.93
CA ASP A 52 -16.89 7.10 0.80
C ASP A 52 -16.57 6.33 -0.50
N ILE A 53 -15.28 6.17 -0.83
CA ILE A 53 -14.85 5.47 -2.04
C ILE A 53 -15.25 4.00 -2.01
N LYS A 54 -15.10 3.35 -0.85
CA LYS A 54 -15.48 1.95 -0.65
C LYS A 54 -16.99 1.72 -0.83
N GLN A 55 -17.80 2.73 -0.54
CA GLN A 55 -19.27 2.70 -0.74
C GLN A 55 -19.71 3.27 -2.09
N HIS A 56 -18.77 3.53 -3.00
CA HIS A 56 -19.04 4.18 -4.30
C HIS A 56 -19.73 5.54 -4.17
N LYS A 57 -19.45 6.28 -3.09
CA LYS A 57 -19.93 7.64 -2.84
C LYS A 57 -18.89 8.66 -3.30
N SER A 58 -19.38 9.87 -3.60
CA SER A 58 -18.52 11.01 -3.87
C SER A 58 -17.72 11.39 -2.62
N VAL A 59 -16.41 11.52 -2.77
CA VAL A 59 -15.53 12.00 -1.70
C VAL A 59 -15.90 13.44 -1.34
N THR A 60 -16.00 13.72 -0.05
CA THR A 60 -16.26 15.08 0.46
C THR A 60 -15.12 16.05 0.11
N ARG A 61 -15.45 17.33 -0.16
CA ARG A 61 -14.45 18.37 -0.49
C ARG A 61 -13.41 18.62 0.59
N SER A 62 -13.74 18.34 1.86
CA SER A 62 -12.83 18.48 3.00
C SER A 62 -11.80 17.35 3.08
N SER A 63 -11.98 16.27 2.34
CA SER A 63 -11.06 15.14 2.33
C SER A 63 -9.78 15.46 1.56
N LYS A 64 -8.63 15.02 2.11
CA LYS A 64 -7.32 15.04 1.43
C LYS A 64 -7.34 14.27 0.10
N LEU A 65 -8.32 13.39 -0.09
CA LEU A 65 -8.47 12.58 -1.30
C LEU A 65 -9.23 13.28 -2.43
N PHE A 66 -9.95 14.38 -2.17
CA PHE A 66 -10.86 15.00 -3.14
C PHE A 66 -10.17 15.35 -4.48
N ASN A 67 -8.97 15.94 -4.41
CA ASN A 67 -8.22 16.37 -5.60
C ASN A 67 -7.36 15.26 -6.24
N LEU A 68 -7.32 14.06 -5.65
CA LEU A 68 -6.43 12.97 -6.08
C LEU A 68 -7.10 11.97 -7.03
N ASN A 69 -8.40 12.14 -7.33
CA ASN A 69 -9.21 11.19 -8.08
C ASN A 69 -8.93 9.73 -7.68
N PRO A 70 -9.16 9.38 -6.40
CA PRO A 70 -8.72 8.11 -5.83
C PRO A 70 -9.59 6.95 -6.31
N MET A 71 -9.00 5.76 -6.40
CA MET A 71 -9.70 4.51 -6.69
C MET A 71 -9.26 3.42 -5.72
N LEU A 72 -10.15 2.47 -5.45
CA LEU A 72 -9.88 1.34 -4.58
C LEU A 72 -9.52 0.11 -5.42
N THR A 73 -8.33 -0.44 -5.21
CA THR A 73 -7.92 -1.70 -5.85
C THR A 73 -8.68 -2.89 -5.26
N GLY A 74 -8.66 -4.04 -5.95
CA GLY A 74 -9.21 -5.30 -5.44
C GLY A 74 -8.58 -5.80 -4.12
N TYR A 75 -7.44 -5.25 -3.73
CA TYR A 75 -6.80 -5.52 -2.43
C TYR A 75 -7.22 -4.54 -1.32
N GLY A 76 -8.17 -3.64 -1.60
CA GLY A 76 -8.61 -2.61 -0.65
C GLY A 76 -7.56 -1.54 -0.38
N LEU A 77 -6.72 -1.23 -1.38
CA LEU A 77 -5.72 -0.15 -1.30
C LEU A 77 -6.14 1.02 -2.18
N LEU A 78 -5.99 2.23 -1.69
CA LEU A 78 -6.21 3.46 -2.46
C LEU A 78 -5.04 3.71 -3.43
N CYS A 79 -5.36 3.95 -4.69
CA CYS A 79 -4.42 4.39 -5.72
C CYS A 79 -4.99 5.57 -6.52
N LEU A 80 -4.12 6.26 -7.25
CA LEU A 80 -4.53 7.36 -8.13
C LEU A 80 -5.27 6.84 -9.37
N GLY A 81 -6.40 7.47 -9.69
CA GLY A 81 -7.27 7.07 -10.79
C GLY A 81 -6.77 7.43 -12.20
N GLY A 82 -5.72 8.24 -12.28
CA GLY A 82 -4.81 8.20 -13.42
C GLY A 82 -4.39 9.53 -14.03
N ARG A 83 -3.31 9.41 -14.78
CA ARG A 83 -2.85 10.26 -15.90
C ARG A 83 -2.30 9.45 -17.09
N LEU A 84 -1.97 8.15 -16.90
CA LEU A 84 -1.25 7.30 -17.87
C LEU A 84 -2.09 6.11 -18.41
N GLN A 85 -3.42 6.23 -18.43
CA GLN A 85 -4.34 5.14 -18.81
C GLN A 85 -4.05 4.51 -20.18
N LYS A 86 -3.48 5.28 -21.12
CA LYS A 86 -3.16 4.85 -22.49
C LYS A 86 -1.71 4.38 -22.69
N SER A 87 -0.93 4.24 -21.63
CA SER A 87 0.46 3.75 -21.70
C SER A 87 0.53 2.22 -21.64
N ASP A 88 1.65 1.61 -22.02
CA ASP A 88 1.89 0.18 -21.87
C ASP A 88 2.41 -0.23 -20.48
N PHE A 89 2.39 0.71 -19.52
CA PHE A 89 2.84 0.47 -18.15
C PHE A 89 1.97 -0.57 -17.41
N LYS A 90 2.57 -1.23 -16.42
CA LYS A 90 1.90 -2.17 -15.52
C LYS A 90 0.88 -1.42 -14.66
N PHE A 91 -0.09 -2.16 -14.11
CA PHE A 91 -1.20 -1.58 -13.35
C PHE A 91 -0.76 -0.61 -12.24
N TYR A 92 0.19 -1.02 -11.39
CA TYR A 92 0.65 -0.17 -10.28
C TYR A 92 1.52 1.02 -10.72
N GLU A 93 2.13 0.96 -11.90
CA GLU A 93 2.83 2.09 -12.52
C GLU A 93 1.83 3.13 -13.06
N LYS A 94 0.69 2.66 -13.60
CA LYS A 94 -0.43 3.52 -14.03
C LYS A 94 -1.21 4.10 -12.85
N HIS A 95 -1.25 3.34 -11.76
CA HIS A 95 -2.04 3.61 -10.56
C HIS A 95 -1.18 3.57 -9.30
N PRO A 96 -0.32 4.59 -9.08
CA PRO A 96 0.49 4.67 -7.88
C PRO A 96 -0.37 4.63 -6.61
N LEU A 97 0.09 3.89 -5.60
CA LEU A 97 -0.57 3.84 -4.30
C LEU A 97 -0.51 5.21 -3.62
N ILE A 98 -1.63 5.63 -3.02
CA ILE A 98 -1.69 6.88 -2.27
C ILE A 98 -1.11 6.62 -0.88
N ILE A 99 0.16 7.00 -0.67
CA ILE A 99 0.83 6.85 0.62
C ILE A 99 0.79 8.18 1.40
N PRO A 100 0.25 8.22 2.63
CA PRO A 100 0.29 9.41 3.46
C PRO A 100 1.73 9.81 3.78
N THR A 101 2.10 11.02 3.37
CA THR A 101 3.48 11.53 3.38
C THR A 101 4.11 11.56 4.77
N LYS A 102 3.33 11.86 5.81
CA LYS A 102 3.81 11.97 7.21
C LYS A 102 3.67 10.68 8.03
N SER A 103 3.29 9.57 7.41
CA SER A 103 3.15 8.30 8.14
C SER A 103 4.52 7.67 8.45
N ARG A 104 4.61 6.96 9.58
CA ARG A 104 5.81 6.14 9.90
C ARG A 104 6.09 5.12 8.80
N LEU A 105 5.04 4.61 8.16
CA LEU A 105 5.18 3.71 7.02
C LEU A 105 5.89 4.37 5.83
N SER A 106 5.49 5.60 5.47
CA SER A 106 6.16 6.38 4.42
C SER A 106 7.66 6.53 4.69
N GLN A 107 8.04 6.88 5.93
CA GLN A 107 9.44 6.99 6.34
C GLN A 107 10.19 5.66 6.20
N LEU A 108 9.58 4.55 6.63
CA LEU A 108 10.18 3.22 6.55
C LEU A 108 10.32 2.72 5.11
N LEU A 109 9.34 3.01 4.24
CA LEU A 109 9.41 2.69 2.81
C LEU A 109 10.51 3.51 2.13
N THR A 110 10.54 4.82 2.37
CA THR A 110 11.60 5.71 1.88
C THR A 110 12.98 5.26 2.34
N MET A 111 13.14 4.92 3.62
CA MET A 111 14.42 4.42 4.16
C MET A 111 14.84 3.09 3.50
N ARG A 112 13.89 2.17 3.31
CA ARG A 112 14.14 0.89 2.63
C ARG A 112 14.62 1.12 1.20
N GLU A 113 13.93 1.97 0.44
CA GLU A 113 14.31 2.24 -0.95
C GLU A 113 15.64 2.99 -1.03
N HIS A 114 15.91 3.94 -0.12
CA HIS A 114 17.19 4.63 -0.02
C HIS A 114 18.36 3.66 0.26
N GLN A 115 18.16 2.68 1.14
CA GLN A 115 19.14 1.62 1.40
C GLN A 115 19.31 0.67 0.21
N ARG A 116 18.21 0.33 -0.48
CA ARG A 116 18.24 -0.53 -1.68
C ARG A 116 18.98 0.11 -2.85
N LEU A 117 18.87 1.44 -3.00
CA LEU A 117 19.53 2.22 -4.05
C LEU A 117 20.95 2.68 -3.68
N HIS A 118 21.54 2.10 -2.62
CA HIS A 118 22.91 2.35 -2.17
C HIS A 118 23.26 3.84 -1.99
N HIS A 119 22.42 4.59 -1.28
CA HIS A 119 22.69 6.01 -0.93
C HIS A 119 22.88 6.98 -2.11
N SER A 120 22.48 6.61 -3.33
CA SER A 120 22.34 7.61 -4.39
C SER A 120 21.33 8.66 -3.93
N GLY A 121 21.70 9.93 -4.01
CA GLY A 121 21.13 11.04 -3.24
C GLY A 121 19.61 11.24 -3.33
N VAL A 122 19.13 12.18 -2.50
CA VAL A 122 17.72 12.48 -2.18
C VAL A 122 16.80 12.81 -3.38
N SER A 123 17.31 12.85 -4.61
CA SER A 123 16.60 13.35 -5.79
C SER A 123 15.75 12.34 -6.58
N GLU A 124 15.58 11.10 -6.11
CA GLU A 124 14.81 10.09 -6.86
C GLU A 124 13.70 9.38 -6.06
N THR A 125 13.22 9.98 -4.96
CA THR A 125 12.23 9.35 -4.05
C THR A 125 10.76 9.52 -4.50
N LEU A 126 10.47 10.17 -5.64
CA LEU A 126 9.10 10.51 -6.04
C LEU A 126 8.48 9.66 -7.15
N ILE A 127 9.17 8.64 -7.66
CA ILE A 127 8.59 7.74 -8.66
C ILE A 127 9.09 6.31 -8.40
N THR A 128 8.43 5.59 -7.50
CA THR A 128 8.74 4.18 -7.29
C THR A 128 8.10 3.36 -8.42
N ARG A 129 8.96 2.68 -9.18
CA ARG A 129 8.67 1.67 -10.23
C ARG A 129 7.92 0.45 -9.69
#